data_AF-A0A939MKF1-F1
#
_entry.id   AF-A0A939MKF1-F1
#
_cell.length_a   1.000
_cell.length_b   1.000
_cell.length_c   1.000
_cell.angle_alpha   90.00
_cell.angle_beta   90.00
_cell.angle_gamma   90.00
#
_symmetry.space_group_name_H-M   'P 1'
#
loop_
_entity.id
_entity.type
_entity.pdbx_description
1 polymer ?
#
loop_
_entity_poly.entity_id
_entity_poly.type
_entity_poly.pdbx_seq_one_letter_code
_entity_poly.pdbx_strand_id
1 'polypeptide(L)'
;MTDQSDAAPAPRGTTRALGGMILRAGRGVRWYLTTLMGDHAYRTYADHHRAAHPGEPVMSEREFWRQRYADQDRNPGSRCC
;
A
#
# COMPACT_ATOMS: atom_id res chain seq x y z
N MET A 1 13.81 53.19 31.25
CA MET A 1 13.75 51.87 31.92
C MET A 1 12.31 51.38 31.86
N THR A 2 11.91 50.90 30.69
CA THR A 2 10.71 50.09 30.42
C THR A 2 11.12 49.23 29.24
N ASP A 3 11.39 47.96 29.54
CA ASP A 3 10.52 46.83 29.20
C ASP A 3 10.91 46.27 27.82
N GLN A 4 12.00 45.51 27.80
CA GLN A 4 12.17 44.47 26.79
C GLN A 4 11.20 43.35 27.16
N SER A 5 9.96 43.47 26.67
CA SER A 5 9.05 42.33 26.59
C SER A 5 9.68 41.29 25.66
N ASP A 6 10.14 40.22 26.31
CA ASP A 6 10.75 39.02 25.79
C ASP A 6 9.84 38.38 24.73
N ALA A 7 10.26 38.41 23.46
CA ALA A 7 9.58 37.72 22.38
C ALA A 7 9.90 36.22 22.48
N ALA A 8 9.03 35.46 23.14
CA ALA A 8 9.15 34.02 23.28
C ALA A 8 9.43 33.34 21.91
N PRO A 9 10.47 32.49 21.78
CA PRO A 9 10.75 31.84 20.52
C PRO A 9 9.67 30.79 20.21
N ALA A 10 9.02 30.95 19.06
CA ALA A 10 8.05 29.98 18.55
C ALA A 10 8.65 28.55 18.51
N PRO A 11 7.89 27.50 18.91
CA PRO A 11 8.40 26.14 18.97
C PRO A 11 8.57 25.56 17.55
N ARG A 12 9.77 25.68 16.99
CA ARG A 12 10.12 25.19 15.64
C ARG A 12 10.33 23.66 15.58
N GLY A 13 10.10 22.93 16.66
CA GLY A 13 10.43 21.49 16.78
C GLY A 13 9.24 20.53 16.82
N THR A 14 8.06 20.97 17.26
CA THR A 14 6.92 20.07 17.53
C THR A 14 6.14 19.67 16.28
N THR A 15 6.00 20.58 15.31
CA THR A 15 5.25 20.33 14.07
C THR A 15 5.90 19.28 13.17
N ARG A 16 7.23 19.24 13.12
CA ARG A 16 7.98 18.29 12.29
C ARG A 16 8.00 16.87 12.90
N ALA A 17 8.06 16.78 14.23
CA ALA A 17 7.98 15.51 14.95
C ALA A 17 6.60 14.86 14.80
N LEU A 18 5.52 15.65 14.89
CA LEU A 18 4.16 15.17 14.65
C LEU A 18 3.96 14.69 13.20
N GLY A 19 4.47 15.44 12.23
CA GLY A 19 4.44 15.07 10.82
C GLY A 19 5.12 13.72 10.54
N GLY A 20 6.28 13.47 11.16
CA GLY A 20 6.99 12.20 11.03
C GLY A 20 6.20 11.00 11.56
N MET A 21 5.51 11.17 12.70
CA MET A 21 4.68 10.12 13.28
C MET A 21 3.44 9.84 12.42
N ILE A 22 2.78 10.87 11.89
CA ILE A 22 1.64 10.72 10.98
C ILE A 22 2.04 9.99 9.70
N LEU A 23 3.19 10.33 9.10
CA LEU A 23 3.69 9.63 7.91
C LEU A 23 3.96 8.14 8.19
N ARG A 24 4.54 7.82 9.36
CA ARG A 24 4.81 6.44 9.77
C ARG A 24 3.51 5.66 9.96
N ALA A 25 2.51 6.25 10.63
CA ALA A 25 1.20 5.63 10.80
C ALA A 25 0.48 5.42 9.47
N GLY A 26 0.48 6.44 8.59
CA GLY A 26 -0.12 6.37 7.26
C GLY A 26 0.51 5.29 6.38
N ARG A 27 1.83 5.08 6.47
CA ARG A 27 2.51 3.97 5.77
C ARG A 27 2.07 2.60 6.28
N GLY A 28 1.85 2.44 7.58
CA GLY A 28 1.34 1.20 8.18
C GLY A 28 -0.10 0.90 7.74
N VAL A 29 -0.97 1.91 7.77
CA VAL A 29 -2.36 1.79 7.28
C VAL A 29 -2.38 1.44 5.80
N ARG A 30 -1.57 2.12 4.96
CA ARG A 30 -1.47 1.79 3.53
C ARG A 30 -0.98 0.36 3.32
N TRP A 31 0.05 -0.09 4.04
CA TRP A 31 0.50 -1.48 3.97
C TRP A 31 -0.65 -2.44 4.30
N TYR A 32 -1.32 -2.25 5.44
CA TYR A 32 -2.44 -3.09 5.87
C TYR A 32 -3.57 -3.12 4.85
N LEU A 33 -4.01 -1.97 4.34
CA LEU A 33 -5.06 -1.89 3.32
C LEU A 33 -4.62 -2.57 2.01
N THR A 34 -3.41 -2.33 1.51
CA THR A 34 -2.93 -2.97 0.28
C THR A 34 -2.75 -4.48 0.42
N THR A 35 -2.35 -4.95 1.60
CA THR A 35 -2.23 -6.38 1.91
C THR A 35 -3.60 -7.03 2.04
N LEU A 36 -4.56 -6.39 2.73
CA LEU A 36 -5.90 -6.92 2.96
C LEU A 36 -6.77 -6.88 1.70
N MET A 37 -6.71 -5.80 0.91
CA MET A 37 -7.46 -5.65 -0.34
C MET A 37 -6.89 -6.49 -1.49
N GLY A 38 -5.73 -7.13 -1.29
CA GLY A 38 -5.14 -7.99 -2.31
C GLY A 38 -4.52 -7.21 -3.47
N ASP A 39 -4.17 -5.93 -3.29
CA ASP A 39 -3.44 -5.12 -4.29
C ASP A 39 -2.06 -5.73 -4.60
N HIS A 40 -1.53 -6.58 -3.72
CA HIS A 40 -0.29 -7.34 -3.96
C HIS A 40 -0.50 -8.64 -4.72
N ALA A 41 -1.71 -8.96 -5.20
CA ALA A 41 -1.99 -10.22 -5.90
C ALA A 41 -1.05 -10.43 -7.10
N TYR A 42 -0.80 -9.37 -7.88
CA TYR A 42 0.13 -9.45 -9.01
C TYR A 42 1.57 -9.69 -8.56
N ARG A 43 2.04 -8.99 -7.51
CA ARG A 43 3.40 -9.17 -6.98
C ARG A 43 3.61 -10.58 -6.47
N THR A 44 2.69 -11.09 -5.65
CA THR A 44 2.74 -12.46 -5.14
C THR A 44 2.73 -13.48 -6.28
N TYR A 45 1.89 -13.28 -7.30
CA TYR A 45 1.89 -14.10 -8.51
C TYR A 45 3.25 -14.05 -9.23
N ALA A 46 3.80 -12.87 -9.46
CA ALA A 46 5.06 -12.70 -10.18
C ALA A 46 6.24 -13.31 -9.42
N ASP A 47 6.30 -13.14 -8.10
CA ASP A 47 7.35 -13.73 -7.26
C ASP A 47 7.25 -15.25 -7.23
N HIS A 48 6.03 -15.79 -7.09
CA HIS A 48 5.79 -17.23 -7.20
C HIS A 48 6.14 -17.76 -8.59
N HIS A 49 5.75 -17.07 -9.66
CA HIS A 49 6.03 -17.48 -11.04
C HIS A 49 7.54 -17.48 -11.32
N ARG A 50 8.27 -16.47 -10.86
CA ARG A 50 9.74 -16.45 -11.00
C ARG A 50 10.41 -17.58 -10.22
N ALA A 51 9.87 -17.94 -9.06
CA ALA A 51 10.40 -19.03 -8.25
C ALA A 51 10.06 -20.41 -8.85
N ALA A 52 8.85 -20.59 -9.38
CA ALA A 52 8.37 -21.85 -9.92
C ALA A 52 8.84 -22.11 -11.37
N HIS A 53 8.97 -21.04 -12.17
CA HIS A 53 9.31 -21.08 -13.59
C HIS A 53 10.49 -20.14 -13.90
N PRO A 54 11.72 -20.51 -13.50
CA PRO A 54 12.90 -19.72 -13.84
C PRO A 54 13.11 -19.70 -15.37
N GLY A 55 13.05 -18.51 -15.96
CA GLY A 55 13.29 -18.30 -17.39
C GLY A 55 12.05 -18.12 -18.26
N GLU A 56 10.85 -18.32 -17.72
CA GLU A 56 9.61 -18.03 -18.43
C GLU A 56 9.15 -16.59 -18.17
N PRO A 57 8.73 -15.83 -19.20
CA PRO A 57 8.24 -14.47 -19.01
C PRO A 57 6.99 -14.46 -18.12
N VAL A 58 7.03 -13.64 -17.06
CA VAL A 58 5.87 -13.40 -16.21
C VAL A 58 4.82 -12.61 -17.01
N MET A 59 3.55 -12.99 -16.89
CA MET A 59 2.43 -12.26 -17.47
C MET A 59 2.44 -10.78 -17.04
N SER A 60 2.00 -9.88 -17.93
CA SER A 60 1.87 -8.47 -17.56
C SER A 60 0.74 -8.27 -16.55
N GLU A 61 0.85 -7.24 -15.72
CA GLU A 61 -0.15 -6.94 -14.68
C GLU A 61 -1.58 -6.80 -15.24
N ARG A 62 -1.73 -6.17 -16.40
CA ARG A 62 -3.03 -5.99 -17.06
C ARG A 62 -3.64 -7.31 -17.50
N GLU A 63 -2.83 -8.22 -18.03
CA GLU A 63 -3.28 -9.56 -18.45
C GLU A 63 -3.68 -10.40 -17.25
N PHE A 64 -2.91 -10.32 -16.15
CA PHE A 64 -3.22 -11.00 -14.90
C PHE A 64 -4.60 -10.60 -14.37
N TRP A 65 -4.89 -9.29 -14.30
CA TRP A 65 -6.19 -8.81 -13.85
C TRP A 65 -7.32 -9.18 -14.80
N ARG A 66 -7.08 -9.12 -16.12
CA ARG A 66 -8.07 -9.54 -17.12
C ARG A 66 -8.44 -11.02 -16.97
N GLN A 67 -7.44 -11.89 -16.84
CA GLN A 67 -7.64 -13.31 -16.62
C GLN A 67 -8.39 -13.56 -15.31
N ARG A 68 -7.97 -12.91 -14.23
CA ARG A 68 -8.59 -13.05 -12.90
C ARG A 68 -10.06 -12.65 -12.89
N TYR A 69 -10.43 -11.55 -13.54
CA TYR A 69 -11.83 -11.16 -13.65
C TYR A 69 -12.62 -12.10 -14.56
N ALA A 70 -12.03 -12.55 -15.68
CA ALA A 70 -12.67 -13.55 -16.53
C ALA A 70 -12.90 -14.88 -15.81
N ASP A 71 -11.98 -15.29 -14.93
CA ASP A 71 -12.14 -16.51 -14.11
C ASP A 71 -13.22 -16.33 -13.03
N GLN A 72 -13.34 -15.14 -12.43
CA GLN A 72 -14.43 -14.83 -11.49
C GLN A 72 -15.80 -14.76 -12.18
N ASP A 73 -15.85 -14.25 -13.41
CA ASP A 73 -17.06 -14.18 -14.21
C ASP A 73 -17.51 -15.56 -14.70
N ARG A 74 -16.54 -16.41 -15.11
CA ARG A 74 -16.79 -17.79 -15.53
C ARG A 74 -17.11 -18.72 -14.37
N ASN A 75 -16.54 -18.49 -13.20
CA ASN A 75 -16.80 -19.24 -11.99
C ASN A 75 -17.32 -18.31 -10.89
N PRO A 76 -18.56 -17.79 -11.04
CA PRO A 76 -19.20 -17.04 -9.97
C PRO A 76 -19.48 -18.07 -8.87
N GLY A 77 -18.56 -18.17 -7.91
CA GLY A 77 -18.48 -19.29 -6.96
C GLY A 77 -19.83 -19.69 -6.38
N SER A 78 -19.98 -20.98 -6.04
CA SER A 78 -21.22 -21.65 -5.61
C SER A 78 -22.35 -20.68 -5.26
N ARG A 79 -23.10 -20.23 -6.29
CA ARG A 79 -24.37 -19.57 -6.07
C ARG A 79 -25.24 -20.66 -5.48
N CYS A 80 -25.41 -20.63 -4.16
CA CYS A 80 -26.37 -21.50 -3.49
C CYS A 80 -27.73 -21.19 -4.11
N CYS A 81 -28.16 -22.08 -5.00
CA CYS A 81 -29.56 -22.37 -5.23
C CYS A 81 -30.04 -23.27 -4.09
#